data_AF-A0A7C1I323-F1
#
_entry.id   AF-A0A7C1I323-F1
#
_cell.length_a   1.000
_cell.length_b   1.000
_cell.length_c   1.000
_cell.angle_alpha   90.00
_cell.angle_beta   90.00
_cell.angle_gamma   90.00
#
_symmetry.space_group_name_H-M   'P 1'
#
loop_
_entity.id
_entity.type
_entity.pdbx_description
1 polymer ?
#
loop_
_entity_poly.entity_id
_entity_poly.type
_entity_poly.pdbx_seq_one_letter_code
_entity_poly.pdbx_strand_id
1 'polypeptide(L)'
;MRTQRVTLGLCLLVLAGMTDGCIQPEETTLTISGTVTTYLTGEAVSSAEVALFTYEQPRFAYLPPLGETVANTTTDARGRYELPIPSAYWGERMVIFCHAAPEGWAVLTLNESLGDLDLIVGAPLPEADVPLVLLTLQSAIQTALDRRDTDLAAAAEHLAHTGLDSAETRAILNELCDKHPYAIDCCTVDLNGTMVAVEPEAYREFEGSDISDQEQVIRLHEMQEPVLSLAFRAVEGFDAAALQWPIFAPGGELSGSVSMLVRPGSLLATLIEPEVQGFPVDVWVMQPDGLILYDPDVEEIGRNLFTDPLYEPFPELLALGAEIAANASGTGSYTFLGRGMSVSVEKSAYWMTVGLHGTDWRVVVTQVVAGDASAVHRGLSELGLLTTEAALNALTQNEELPHAIAAEDRNKTLSILQQFYAANPGLYAIQWADASCISRFGYPEANSLSDFDCRTGRTPASERLVVAIEAREATSFEAPLVEGKMGRFVVAPLYAGDEYLGIVYTIQLVA
;
A
#
# COMPACT_ATOMS: atom_id res chain seq x y z
N MET A 1 19.00 -15.33 -72.82
CA MET A 1 19.84 -14.12 -72.75
C MET A 1 20.24 -13.91 -71.30
N ARG A 2 21.56 -13.83 -71.03
CA ARG A 2 22.27 -13.13 -69.91
C ARG A 2 21.67 -13.21 -68.49
N THR A 3 22.35 -13.50 -67.40
CA THR A 3 23.75 -13.80 -66.96
C THR A 3 23.54 -14.09 -65.44
N GLN A 4 24.27 -14.94 -64.72
CA GLN A 4 25.63 -14.70 -64.26
C GLN A 4 26.10 -15.93 -63.45
N ARG A 5 27.35 -16.32 -63.67
CA ARG A 5 28.13 -17.28 -62.87
C ARG A 5 28.54 -16.65 -61.54
N VAL A 6 28.85 -17.48 -60.53
CA VAL A 6 30.12 -17.56 -59.76
C VAL A 6 29.85 -18.55 -58.60
N THR A 7 30.16 -19.85 -58.74
CA THR A 7 31.43 -20.55 -58.42
C THR A 7 31.25 -21.42 -57.18
N LEU A 8 30.86 -22.68 -57.43
CA LEU A 8 31.08 -23.83 -56.57
C LEU A 8 32.55 -24.27 -56.67
N GLY A 9 33.19 -24.53 -55.53
CA GLY A 9 34.36 -25.43 -55.41
C GLY A 9 34.13 -26.26 -54.14
N LEU A 10 33.54 -27.44 -54.22
CA LEU A 10 34.15 -28.74 -54.54
C LEU A 10 35.18 -29.19 -53.49
N CYS A 11 34.82 -30.17 -52.67
CA CYS A 11 35.60 -31.41 -52.59
C CYS A 11 34.79 -32.55 -51.96
N LEU A 12 34.80 -33.66 -52.68
CA LEU A 12 34.09 -34.91 -52.46
C LEU A 12 34.89 -35.83 -51.52
N LEU A 13 34.19 -36.40 -50.54
CA LEU A 13 34.18 -37.81 -50.12
C LEU A 13 35.47 -38.65 -50.14
N VAL A 14 35.81 -39.20 -48.97
CA VAL A 14 36.15 -40.64 -48.82
C VAL A 14 35.52 -41.20 -47.54
N LEU A 15 34.62 -42.18 -47.74
CA LEU A 15 34.10 -43.13 -46.76
C LEU A 15 35.09 -44.29 -46.62
N ALA A 16 35.39 -44.73 -45.39
CA ALA A 16 35.30 -46.13 -44.93
C ALA A 16 36.09 -46.35 -43.62
N GLY A 17 35.40 -46.93 -42.62
CA GLY A 17 36.02 -47.46 -41.41
C GLY A 17 35.03 -47.55 -40.26
N MET A 18 34.10 -48.51 -40.33
CA MET A 18 33.31 -48.90 -39.16
C MET A 18 34.22 -49.61 -38.15
N THR A 19 34.33 -49.03 -36.95
CA THR A 19 34.50 -49.79 -35.70
C THR A 19 33.68 -49.09 -34.63
N ASP A 20 32.85 -49.87 -33.96
CA ASP A 20 31.90 -49.48 -32.94
C ASP A 20 32.44 -48.46 -31.95
N GLY A 21 31.74 -47.33 -31.89
CA GLY A 21 31.91 -46.30 -30.90
C GLY A 21 30.73 -45.36 -31.05
N CYS A 22 29.60 -45.70 -30.41
CA CYS A 22 28.61 -44.68 -30.09
C CYS A 22 29.30 -43.65 -29.19
N ILE A 23 29.92 -42.63 -29.79
CA ILE A 23 30.25 -41.41 -29.08
C ILE A 23 28.90 -40.72 -28.90
N GLN A 24 28.22 -41.02 -27.79
CA GLN A 24 27.17 -40.14 -27.32
C GLN A 24 27.81 -38.76 -27.13
N PRO A 25 27.18 -37.68 -27.59
CA PRO A 25 27.66 -36.34 -27.22
C PRO A 25 27.70 -36.30 -25.69
N GLU A 26 28.86 -35.95 -25.12
CA GLU A 26 28.97 -35.73 -23.67
C GLU A 26 27.92 -34.69 -23.29
N GLU A 27 26.84 -35.13 -22.65
CA GLU A 27 25.86 -34.23 -22.07
C GLU A 27 26.61 -33.35 -21.08
N THR A 28 26.75 -32.08 -21.41
CA THR A 28 27.33 -31.11 -20.50
C THR A 28 26.36 -31.00 -19.33
N THR A 29 26.77 -31.47 -18.15
CA THR A 29 25.96 -31.42 -16.93
C THR A 29 26.36 -30.20 -16.12
N LEU A 30 25.37 -29.45 -15.63
CA LEU A 30 25.58 -28.43 -14.61
C LEU A 30 25.40 -29.08 -13.25
N THR A 31 26.27 -28.79 -12.29
CA THR A 31 26.12 -29.29 -10.92
C THR A 31 25.61 -28.17 -10.02
N ILE A 32 24.48 -28.39 -9.35
CA ILE A 32 24.09 -27.59 -8.19
C ILE A 32 24.75 -28.20 -6.96
N SER A 33 25.42 -27.38 -6.16
CA SER A 33 25.98 -27.78 -4.89
C SER A 33 25.53 -26.85 -3.77
N GLY A 34 25.60 -27.33 -2.54
CA GLY A 34 25.29 -26.54 -1.36
C GLY A 34 25.36 -27.38 -0.10
N THR A 35 24.95 -26.82 1.02
CA THR A 35 24.85 -27.51 2.31
C THR A 35 23.44 -27.46 2.86
N VAL A 36 23.04 -28.51 3.59
CA VAL A 36 21.77 -28.57 4.31
C VAL A 36 22.05 -28.40 5.79
N THR A 37 21.44 -27.39 6.42
CA THR A 37 21.60 -27.08 7.86
C THR A 37 20.25 -26.96 8.56
N THR A 38 20.22 -27.14 9.88
CA THR A 38 19.01 -26.93 10.69
C THR A 38 18.80 -25.46 11.02
N TYR A 39 17.56 -24.96 10.99
CA TYR A 39 17.27 -23.56 11.34
C TYR A 39 17.61 -23.20 12.80
N LEU A 40 17.23 -24.07 13.74
CA LEU A 40 17.36 -23.79 15.17
C LEU A 40 18.81 -23.83 15.67
N THR A 41 19.65 -24.70 15.09
CA THR A 41 21.01 -24.94 15.59
C THR A 41 22.10 -24.60 14.57
N GLY A 42 21.75 -24.39 13.30
CA GLY A 42 22.71 -24.21 12.20
C GLY A 42 23.54 -25.45 11.92
N GLU A 43 23.15 -26.61 12.46
CA GLU A 43 23.93 -27.84 12.36
C GLU A 43 23.69 -28.53 11.02
N ALA A 44 24.76 -29.08 10.44
CA ALA A 44 24.68 -29.82 9.20
C ALA A 44 23.79 -31.07 9.31
N VAL A 45 22.93 -31.28 8.32
CA VAL A 45 22.03 -32.43 8.24
C VAL A 45 22.60 -33.47 7.30
N SER A 46 23.11 -34.56 7.87
CA SER A 46 23.66 -35.69 7.11
C SER A 46 22.57 -36.66 6.65
N SER A 47 22.78 -37.32 5.51
CA SER A 47 21.88 -38.34 4.97
C SER A 47 20.49 -37.81 4.58
N ALA A 48 20.36 -36.50 4.33
CA ALA A 48 19.13 -35.90 3.84
C ALA A 48 19.03 -36.07 2.32
N GLU A 49 17.88 -36.53 1.82
CA GLU A 49 17.65 -36.64 0.38
C GLU A 49 17.31 -35.26 -0.19
N VAL A 50 18.04 -34.83 -1.23
CA VAL A 50 17.82 -33.59 -1.97
C VAL A 50 17.45 -33.96 -3.39
N ALA A 51 16.31 -33.49 -3.87
CA ALA A 51 15.76 -33.81 -5.17
C ALA A 51 15.36 -32.54 -5.95
N LEU A 52 15.51 -32.56 -7.26
CA LEU A 52 15.10 -31.51 -8.19
C LEU A 52 13.88 -31.99 -8.96
N PHE A 53 12.92 -31.09 -9.14
CA PHE A 53 11.66 -31.33 -9.83
C PHE A 53 11.43 -30.27 -10.90
N THR A 54 10.68 -30.62 -11.94
CA THR A 54 10.12 -29.60 -12.83
C THR A 54 9.13 -28.72 -12.06
N TYR A 55 9.01 -27.45 -12.44
CA TYR A 55 8.00 -26.58 -11.83
C TYR A 55 6.63 -26.87 -12.44
N GLU A 56 5.67 -27.24 -11.60
CA GLU A 56 4.26 -27.34 -11.98
C GLU A 56 3.43 -26.38 -11.13
N GLN A 57 2.55 -25.61 -11.76
CA GLN A 57 1.69 -24.67 -11.04
C GLN A 57 0.74 -25.46 -10.14
N PRO A 58 0.81 -25.32 -8.81
CA PRO A 58 0.07 -26.16 -7.91
C PRO A 58 -1.41 -25.78 -7.95
N ARG A 59 -2.28 -26.78 -7.92
CA ARG A 59 -3.74 -26.59 -7.92
C ARG A 59 -4.23 -25.83 -6.67
N PHE A 60 -3.46 -25.86 -5.59
CA PHE A 60 -3.70 -25.15 -4.34
C PHE A 60 -2.39 -24.55 -3.84
N ALA A 61 -2.43 -23.30 -3.34
CA ALA A 61 -1.22 -22.53 -2.98
C ALA A 61 -0.40 -23.12 -1.82
N TYR A 62 -0.96 -24.05 -1.04
CA TYR A 62 -0.28 -24.72 0.07
C TYR A 62 0.48 -25.99 -0.35
N LEU A 63 0.37 -26.43 -1.61
CA LEU A 63 1.12 -27.57 -2.12
C LEU A 63 2.43 -27.10 -2.75
N PRO A 64 3.55 -27.81 -2.53
CA PRO A 64 4.79 -27.47 -3.20
C PRO A 64 4.61 -27.63 -4.72
N PRO A 65 5.16 -26.71 -5.54
CA PRO A 65 4.95 -26.67 -6.99
C PRO A 65 5.75 -27.74 -7.76
N LEU A 66 5.64 -29.00 -7.32
CA LEU A 66 6.43 -30.13 -7.82
C LEU A 66 5.75 -30.78 -9.02
N GLY A 67 6.45 -30.80 -10.15
CA GLY A 67 6.16 -31.64 -11.30
C GLY A 67 6.94 -32.96 -11.24
N GLU A 68 7.55 -33.35 -12.35
CA GLU A 68 8.32 -34.60 -12.47
C GLU A 68 9.71 -34.49 -11.82
N THR A 69 10.19 -35.56 -11.18
CA THR A 69 11.55 -35.61 -10.63
C THR A 69 12.59 -35.64 -11.74
N VAL A 70 13.53 -34.71 -11.67
CA VAL A 70 14.63 -34.53 -12.63
C VAL A 70 15.90 -35.23 -12.15
N ALA A 71 16.28 -35.04 -10.89
CA ALA A 71 17.49 -35.63 -10.30
C ALA A 71 17.35 -35.72 -8.77
N ASN A 72 18.10 -36.60 -8.11
CA ASN A 72 18.23 -36.62 -6.66
C ASN A 72 19.64 -37.01 -6.19
N THR A 73 19.94 -36.67 -4.94
CA THR A 73 21.20 -36.95 -4.26
C THR A 73 20.95 -37.03 -2.75
N THR A 74 22.00 -37.31 -1.98
CA THR A 74 21.92 -37.35 -0.52
C THR A 74 23.10 -36.58 0.08
N THR A 75 22.84 -35.84 1.16
CA THR A 75 23.88 -35.05 1.83
C THR A 75 24.92 -35.92 2.52
N ASP A 76 26.17 -35.44 2.52
CA ASP A 76 27.27 -36.07 3.24
C ASP A 76 27.25 -35.77 4.76
N ALA A 77 28.26 -36.25 5.50
CA ALA A 77 28.37 -36.05 6.95
C ALA A 77 28.53 -34.56 7.37
N ARG A 78 28.80 -33.66 6.43
CA ARG A 78 28.89 -32.20 6.63
C ARG A 78 27.67 -31.48 6.05
N GLY A 79 26.63 -32.23 5.67
CA GLY A 79 25.40 -31.68 5.08
C GLY A 79 25.56 -31.28 3.63
N ARG A 80 26.71 -31.54 2.98
CA ARG A 80 26.96 -31.09 1.61
C ARG A 80 26.26 -31.99 0.61
N TYR A 81 25.66 -31.39 -0.41
CA TYR A 81 25.10 -32.11 -1.56
C TYR A 81 25.70 -31.58 -2.86
N GLU A 82 25.76 -32.47 -3.85
CA GLU A 82 26.10 -32.16 -5.23
C GLU A 82 25.10 -32.89 -6.14
N LEU A 83 24.45 -32.15 -7.02
CA LEU A 83 23.36 -32.63 -7.86
C LEU A 83 23.64 -32.31 -9.33
N PRO A 84 24.05 -33.29 -10.15
CA PRO A 84 24.27 -33.09 -11.58
C PRO A 84 22.94 -33.02 -12.32
N ILE A 85 22.81 -32.05 -13.22
CA ILE A 85 21.59 -31.74 -13.97
C ILE A 85 21.85 -31.85 -15.47
N PRO A 86 20.98 -32.54 -16.23
CA PRO A 86 21.05 -32.55 -17.68
C PRO A 86 20.86 -31.15 -18.28
N SER A 87 21.66 -30.78 -19.28
CA SER A 87 21.56 -29.48 -19.98
C SER A 87 20.20 -29.22 -20.65
N ALA A 88 19.36 -30.25 -20.83
CA ALA A 88 18.02 -30.11 -21.38
C ALA A 88 17.09 -29.20 -20.55
N TYR A 89 17.37 -28.98 -19.26
CA TYR A 89 16.58 -28.15 -18.36
C TYR A 89 17.08 -26.71 -18.24
N TRP A 90 17.96 -26.27 -19.16
CA TRP A 90 18.51 -24.92 -19.15
C TRP A 90 17.46 -23.83 -19.38
N GLY A 91 17.50 -22.78 -18.55
CA GLY A 91 16.56 -21.65 -18.61
C GLY A 91 15.18 -21.95 -18.03
N GLU A 92 14.93 -23.18 -17.59
CA GLU A 92 13.64 -23.60 -17.03
C GLU A 92 13.52 -23.22 -15.55
N ARG A 93 12.28 -23.01 -15.10
CA ARG A 93 11.94 -22.89 -13.67
C ARG A 93 11.85 -24.28 -13.08
N MET A 94 12.64 -24.56 -12.05
CA MET A 94 12.70 -25.84 -11.35
C MET A 94 12.46 -25.64 -9.85
N VAL A 95 12.24 -26.74 -9.13
CA VAL A 95 12.10 -26.76 -7.67
C VAL A 95 13.10 -27.74 -7.09
N ILE A 96 14.01 -27.29 -6.22
CA ILE A 96 14.84 -28.19 -5.42
C ILE A 96 14.18 -28.40 -4.07
N PHE A 97 14.15 -29.63 -3.56
CA PHE A 97 13.43 -30.01 -2.35
C PHE A 97 14.28 -31.00 -1.52
N CYS A 98 14.41 -30.75 -0.22
CA CYS A 98 15.08 -31.63 0.73
C CYS A 98 14.05 -32.42 1.56
N HIS A 99 13.95 -33.73 1.34
CA HIS A 99 12.95 -34.62 1.95
C HIS A 99 13.10 -34.85 3.46
N ALA A 100 14.09 -34.23 4.10
CA ALA A 100 14.21 -34.24 5.56
C ALA A 100 13.13 -33.40 6.27
N ALA A 101 12.46 -32.47 5.56
CA ALA A 101 11.36 -31.66 6.07
C ALA A 101 10.42 -31.17 4.93
N PRO A 102 9.12 -30.93 5.18
CA PRO A 102 8.18 -30.42 4.15
C PRO A 102 8.55 -29.06 3.52
N GLU A 103 9.40 -28.27 4.18
CA GLU A 103 9.73 -26.88 3.89
C GLU A 103 11.15 -26.66 3.31
N GLY A 104 11.89 -27.74 3.01
CA GLY A 104 13.26 -27.65 2.50
C GLY A 104 13.36 -27.36 1.00
N TRP A 105 12.55 -26.46 0.43
CA TRP A 105 12.54 -26.23 -1.03
C TRP A 105 12.69 -24.79 -1.49
N ALA A 106 13.25 -24.63 -2.69
CA ALA A 106 13.43 -23.36 -3.36
C ALA A 106 13.05 -23.49 -4.84
N VAL A 107 12.38 -22.46 -5.37
CA VAL A 107 12.17 -22.31 -6.82
C VAL A 107 13.37 -21.59 -7.39
N LEU A 108 13.97 -22.17 -8.43
CA LEU A 108 15.17 -21.64 -9.06
C LEU A 108 15.03 -21.65 -10.59
N THR A 109 15.67 -20.70 -11.24
CA THR A 109 15.82 -20.69 -12.70
C THR A 109 17.22 -21.16 -13.04
N LEU A 110 17.34 -22.29 -13.74
CA LEU A 110 18.63 -22.86 -14.10
C LEU A 110 19.32 -21.97 -15.15
N ASN A 111 20.36 -21.25 -14.74
CA ASN A 111 21.19 -20.45 -15.63
C ASN A 111 22.69 -20.63 -15.31
N GLU A 112 23.56 -20.05 -16.12
CA GLU A 112 25.03 -20.19 -16.06
C GLU A 112 25.67 -19.62 -14.79
N SER A 113 24.89 -19.06 -13.85
CA SER A 113 25.36 -18.31 -12.68
C SER A 113 24.86 -18.81 -11.32
N LEU A 114 24.33 -20.03 -11.22
CA LEU A 114 24.03 -20.61 -9.90
C LEU A 114 25.33 -20.83 -9.11
N GLY A 115 25.52 -20.06 -8.03
CA GLY A 115 26.51 -20.33 -6.98
C GLY A 115 26.10 -21.50 -6.08
N ASP A 116 26.78 -21.66 -4.94
CA ASP A 116 26.36 -22.64 -3.93
C ASP A 116 24.97 -22.28 -3.37
N LEU A 117 24.05 -23.25 -3.34
CA LEU A 117 22.67 -23.11 -2.90
C LEU A 117 22.47 -23.85 -1.57
N ASP A 118 22.67 -23.15 -0.46
CA ASP A 118 22.43 -23.72 0.86
C ASP A 118 20.93 -23.86 1.15
N LEU A 119 20.54 -24.98 1.76
CA LEU A 119 19.18 -25.28 2.17
C LEU A 119 19.11 -25.31 3.71
N ILE A 120 18.02 -24.81 4.27
CA ILE A 120 17.78 -24.80 5.71
C ILE A 120 16.53 -25.64 6.00
N VAL A 121 16.61 -26.57 6.94
CA VAL A 121 15.51 -27.46 7.35
C VAL A 121 15.13 -27.22 8.81
N GLY A 122 13.86 -27.46 9.16
CA GLY A 122 13.39 -27.29 10.54
C GLY A 122 13.29 -25.83 11.00
N ALA A 123 13.17 -24.88 10.06
CA ALA A 123 12.59 -23.59 10.38
C ALA A 123 11.18 -23.82 10.91
N PRO A 124 10.77 -23.17 12.01
CA PRO A 124 9.38 -23.29 12.45
C PRO A 124 8.52 -22.90 11.26
N LEU A 125 7.63 -23.80 10.86
CA LEU A 125 6.52 -23.46 9.98
C LEU A 125 5.93 -22.15 10.51
N PRO A 126 5.66 -21.13 9.68
CA PRO A 126 4.50 -20.29 9.95
C PRO A 126 3.37 -21.28 10.21
N GLU A 127 2.67 -21.18 11.35
CA GLU A 127 1.51 -22.05 11.64
C GLU A 127 0.72 -22.23 10.34
N ALA A 128 0.41 -23.49 10.00
CA ALA A 128 0.10 -24.00 8.65
C ALA A 128 -1.07 -23.34 7.89
N ASP A 129 -1.55 -22.20 8.36
CA ASP A 129 -2.71 -21.45 7.91
C ASP A 129 -2.39 -20.00 7.47
N VAL A 130 -1.17 -19.46 7.64
CA VAL A 130 -0.87 -18.06 7.24
C VAL A 130 -0.83 -17.91 5.69
N PRO A 131 -1.69 -17.07 5.08
CA PRO A 131 -1.73 -16.91 3.62
C PRO A 131 -0.42 -16.33 3.06
N LEU A 132 0.08 -16.90 1.95
CA LEU A 132 1.30 -16.40 1.29
C LEU A 132 1.19 -14.91 0.92
N VAL A 133 0.00 -14.46 0.51
CA VAL A 133 -0.27 -13.05 0.20
C VAL A 133 0.00 -12.15 1.41
N LEU A 134 -0.31 -12.60 2.64
CA LEU A 134 -0.03 -11.83 3.85
C LEU A 134 1.48 -11.70 4.10
N LEU A 135 2.24 -12.77 3.87
CA LEU A 135 3.71 -12.75 3.99
C LEU A 135 4.34 -11.81 2.95
N THR A 136 3.88 -11.86 1.70
CA THR A 136 4.35 -10.96 0.64
C THR A 136 4.05 -9.50 0.97
N LEU A 137 2.83 -9.21 1.42
CA LEU A 137 2.42 -7.86 1.80
C LEU A 137 3.20 -7.33 3.01
N GLN A 138 3.37 -8.15 4.04
CA GLN A 138 4.15 -7.78 5.22
C GLN A 138 5.58 -7.39 4.81
N SER A 139 6.23 -8.21 3.97
CA SER A 139 7.59 -7.96 3.49
C SER A 139 7.67 -6.71 2.62
N ALA A 140 6.73 -6.54 1.69
CA ALA A 140 6.69 -5.38 0.79
C ALA A 140 6.48 -4.08 1.56
N ILE A 141 5.54 -4.06 2.51
CA ILE A 141 5.25 -2.87 3.32
C ILE A 141 6.41 -2.57 4.27
N GLN A 142 6.96 -3.56 4.97
CA GLN A 142 8.10 -3.35 5.84
C GLN A 142 9.32 -2.83 5.07
N THR A 143 9.64 -3.42 3.91
CA THR A 143 10.74 -2.96 3.06
C THR A 143 10.53 -1.51 2.59
N ALA A 144 9.28 -1.14 2.28
CA ALA A 144 8.95 0.22 1.89
C ALA A 144 9.11 1.22 3.05
N LEU A 145 8.78 0.82 4.27
CA LEU A 145 9.01 1.61 5.48
C LEU A 145 10.52 1.74 5.78
N ASP A 146 11.26 0.63 5.84
CA ASP A 146 12.70 0.61 6.12
C ASP A 146 13.52 1.44 5.12
N ARG A 147 13.09 1.45 3.85
CA ARG A 147 13.73 2.27 2.82
C ARG A 147 13.57 3.77 3.09
N ARG A 148 12.37 4.21 3.49
CA ARG A 148 12.12 5.61 3.88
C ARG A 148 12.94 5.97 5.10
N ASP A 149 13.01 5.07 6.06
CA ASP A 149 13.80 5.26 7.27
C ASP A 149 15.28 5.50 6.96
N THR A 150 15.85 4.63 6.13
CA THR A 150 17.24 4.75 5.68
C THR A 150 17.48 6.06 4.91
N ASP A 151 16.53 6.43 4.05
CA ASP A 151 16.64 7.63 3.22
C ASP A 151 16.52 8.93 4.06
N LEU A 152 15.67 8.96 5.09
CA LEU A 152 15.61 10.06 6.05
C LEU A 152 16.85 10.13 6.93
N ALA A 153 17.38 8.98 7.38
CA ALA A 153 18.62 8.94 8.16
C ALA A 153 19.77 9.60 7.38
N ALA A 154 19.93 9.22 6.11
CA ALA A 154 20.94 9.80 5.22
C ALA A 154 20.72 11.31 5.00
N ALA A 155 19.46 11.75 4.84
CA ALA A 155 19.14 13.16 4.74
C ALA A 155 19.50 13.91 6.03
N ALA A 156 19.20 13.37 7.21
CA ALA A 156 19.52 13.96 8.51
C ALA A 156 21.04 14.14 8.68
N GLU A 157 21.83 13.15 8.28
CA GLU A 157 23.31 13.22 8.29
C GLU A 157 23.84 14.33 7.38
N HIS A 158 23.27 14.50 6.18
CA HIS A 158 23.67 15.57 5.27
C HIS A 158 23.28 16.95 5.81
N LEU A 159 22.07 17.07 6.39
CA LEU A 159 21.53 18.30 6.95
C LEU A 159 22.29 18.80 8.17
N ALA A 160 23.03 17.92 8.87
CA ALA A 160 23.93 18.28 9.97
C ALA A 160 24.94 19.39 9.61
N HIS A 161 25.27 19.55 8.33
CA HIS A 161 26.29 20.50 7.85
C HIS A 161 25.74 21.71 7.09
N THR A 162 24.46 21.68 6.69
CA THR A 162 23.88 22.68 5.78
C THR A 162 22.97 23.68 6.50
N GLY A 163 22.51 23.33 7.72
CA GLY A 163 21.50 24.07 8.45
C GLY A 163 20.08 23.74 7.98
N LEU A 164 19.08 24.38 8.59
CA LEU A 164 17.68 24.00 8.37
C LEU A 164 17.00 24.69 7.17
N ASP A 165 17.56 25.78 6.63
CA ASP A 165 16.96 26.56 5.53
C ASP A 165 18.03 27.14 4.58
N SER A 166 18.91 26.28 4.09
CA SER A 166 19.82 26.66 3.00
C SER A 166 19.29 26.20 1.65
N ALA A 167 19.84 26.74 0.56
CA ALA A 167 19.54 26.25 -0.79
C ALA A 167 19.89 24.75 -0.95
N GLU A 168 20.92 24.28 -0.23
CA GLU A 168 21.31 22.87 -0.21
C GLU A 168 20.31 22.02 0.58
N THR A 169 19.83 22.53 1.73
CA THR A 169 18.75 21.91 2.52
C THR A 169 17.51 21.67 1.67
N ARG A 170 17.06 22.69 0.92
CA ARG A 170 15.90 22.58 0.03
C ARG A 170 16.11 21.60 -1.12
N ALA A 171 17.33 21.48 -1.64
CA ALA A 171 17.66 20.48 -2.64
C ALA A 171 17.56 19.05 -2.06
N ILE A 172 18.07 18.84 -0.84
CA ILE A 172 17.96 17.56 -0.12
C ILE A 172 16.50 17.19 0.14
N LEU A 173 15.68 18.14 0.61
CA LEU A 173 14.26 17.91 0.87
C LEU A 173 13.48 17.57 -0.41
N ASN A 174 13.72 18.29 -1.51
CA ASN A 174 13.11 17.97 -2.80
C ASN A 174 13.53 16.58 -3.29
N GLU A 175 14.82 16.25 -3.24
CA GLU A 175 15.31 14.91 -3.64
C GLU A 175 14.66 13.81 -2.81
N LEU A 176 14.55 14.02 -1.50
CA LEU A 176 13.90 13.08 -0.58
C LEU A 176 12.44 12.86 -0.97
N CYS A 177 11.70 13.93 -1.23
CA CYS A 177 10.29 13.84 -1.63
C CYS A 177 10.10 13.22 -3.02
N ASP A 178 10.91 13.61 -4.00
CA ASP A 178 10.87 13.05 -5.36
C ASP A 178 11.16 11.54 -5.37
N LYS A 179 12.03 11.07 -4.47
CA LYS A 179 12.39 9.65 -4.33
C LYS A 179 11.23 8.80 -3.81
N HIS A 180 10.25 9.40 -3.13
CA HIS A 180 9.12 8.72 -2.52
C HIS A 180 7.80 9.32 -3.03
N PRO A 181 7.20 8.76 -4.11
CA PRO A 181 6.01 9.33 -4.77
C PRO A 181 4.75 9.56 -3.90
N TYR A 182 4.76 9.05 -2.66
CA TYR A 182 3.66 9.14 -1.68
C TYR A 182 3.99 10.08 -0.51
N ALA A 183 5.20 10.64 -0.50
CA ALA A 183 5.54 11.77 0.34
C ALA A 183 4.73 12.97 -0.15
N ILE A 184 4.04 13.62 0.77
CA ILE A 184 3.30 14.83 0.48
C ILE A 184 4.25 16.02 0.49
N ASP A 185 5.04 16.11 1.56
CA ASP A 185 6.11 17.05 1.73
C ASP A 185 7.22 16.45 2.59
N CYS A 186 8.35 17.16 2.57
CA CYS A 186 9.54 16.89 3.34
C CYS A 186 9.97 18.23 3.93
N CYS A 187 10.17 18.28 5.23
CA CYS A 187 10.50 19.53 5.91
C CYS A 187 11.61 19.37 6.95
N THR A 188 12.25 20.48 7.27
CA THR A 188 13.05 20.62 8.49
C THR A 188 12.21 21.27 9.59
N VAL A 189 12.43 20.85 10.83
CA VAL A 189 11.77 21.38 12.02
C VAL A 189 12.83 21.85 13.01
N ASP A 190 12.67 23.05 13.55
CA ASP A 190 13.60 23.58 14.56
C ASP A 190 13.30 23.03 15.98
N LEU A 191 14.16 23.40 16.94
CA LEU A 191 14.02 22.98 18.34
C LEU A 191 12.77 23.53 19.05
N ASN A 192 12.10 24.52 18.48
CA ASN A 192 10.82 25.02 18.99
C ASN A 192 9.64 24.25 18.39
N GLY A 193 9.87 23.25 17.52
CA GLY A 193 8.81 22.56 16.81
C GLY A 193 8.21 23.39 15.68
N THR A 194 8.96 24.33 15.10
CA THR A 194 8.51 25.15 13.97
C THR A 194 9.04 24.59 12.65
N MET A 195 8.17 24.44 11.65
CA MET A 195 8.57 24.04 10.29
C MET A 195 9.41 25.16 9.64
N VAL A 196 10.63 24.86 9.19
CA VAL A 196 11.58 25.89 8.72
C VAL A 196 11.66 25.94 7.19
N ALA A 197 12.12 24.86 6.55
CA ALA A 197 12.08 24.70 5.10
C ALA A 197 11.12 23.56 4.76
N VAL A 198 10.22 23.80 3.81
CA VAL A 198 9.24 22.80 3.35
C VAL A 198 9.35 22.65 1.85
N GLU A 199 9.41 21.42 1.37
CA GLU A 199 9.43 21.10 -0.05
C GLU A 199 8.48 19.93 -0.35
N PRO A 200 7.88 19.85 -1.55
CA PRO A 200 8.11 20.72 -2.71
C PRO A 200 7.50 22.13 -2.56
N GLU A 201 7.84 23.05 -3.48
CA GLU A 201 7.40 24.46 -3.47
C GLU A 201 5.90 24.66 -3.20
N ALA A 202 5.06 23.73 -3.66
CA ALA A 202 3.61 23.74 -3.45
C ALA A 202 3.18 23.73 -1.97
N TYR A 203 4.05 23.30 -1.04
CA TYR A 203 3.76 23.23 0.41
C TYR A 203 4.52 24.28 1.23
N ARG A 204 5.24 25.21 0.59
CA ARG A 204 5.97 26.28 1.31
C ARG A 204 5.08 27.22 2.11
N GLU A 205 3.78 27.26 1.83
CA GLU A 205 2.84 28.04 2.64
C GLU A 205 2.77 27.58 4.11
N PHE A 206 3.22 26.35 4.41
CA PHE A 206 3.28 25.82 5.77
C PHE A 206 4.58 26.16 6.51
N GLU A 207 5.55 26.84 5.88
CA GLU A 207 6.75 27.35 6.57
C GLU A 207 6.37 28.34 7.68
N GLY A 208 6.99 28.17 8.84
CA GLY A 208 6.67 28.92 10.05
C GLY A 208 5.49 28.38 10.86
N SER A 209 4.86 27.28 10.44
CA SER A 209 3.82 26.62 11.23
C SER A 209 4.40 26.02 12.51
N ASP A 210 3.70 26.22 13.61
CA ASP A 210 4.00 25.61 14.91
C ASP A 210 3.36 24.22 14.97
N ILE A 211 4.20 23.20 15.10
CA ILE A 211 3.82 21.79 15.25
C ILE A 211 4.36 21.19 16.56
N SER A 212 4.74 22.05 17.52
CA SER A 212 5.38 21.65 18.77
C SER A 212 4.50 20.84 19.71
N ASP A 213 3.17 20.89 19.51
CA ASP A 213 2.17 20.15 20.27
C ASP A 213 1.87 18.76 19.70
N GLN A 214 2.43 18.42 18.53
CA GLN A 214 2.22 17.12 17.89
C GLN A 214 3.04 16.03 18.60
N GLU A 215 2.40 14.87 18.82
CA GLU A 215 2.96 13.75 19.61
C GLU A 215 4.35 13.35 19.16
N GLN A 216 4.56 13.21 17.84
CA GLN A 216 5.82 12.74 17.29
C GLN A 216 6.95 13.77 17.46
N VAL A 217 6.63 15.08 17.44
CA VAL A 217 7.63 16.15 17.64
C VAL A 217 8.09 16.14 19.10
N ILE A 218 7.14 16.02 20.04
CA ILE A 218 7.44 15.89 21.46
C ILE A 218 8.30 14.64 21.70
N ARG A 219 7.88 13.48 21.18
CA ARG A 219 8.60 12.21 21.37
C ARG A 219 10.00 12.23 20.78
N LEU A 220 10.20 12.80 19.58
CA LEU A 220 11.53 12.94 18.98
C LEU A 220 12.43 13.85 19.83
N HIS A 221 11.93 14.98 20.33
CA HIS A 221 12.71 15.89 21.17
C HIS A 221 13.11 15.26 22.51
N GLU A 222 12.22 14.47 23.13
CA GLU A 222 12.49 13.79 24.40
C GLU A 222 13.46 12.63 24.23
N MET A 223 13.28 11.80 23.20
CA MET A 223 14.06 10.58 22.99
C MET A 223 15.36 10.85 22.22
N GLN A 224 15.39 11.89 21.39
CA GLN A 224 16.45 12.15 20.40
C GLN A 224 16.70 10.96 19.47
N GLU A 225 15.63 10.22 19.18
CA GLU A 225 15.60 9.03 18.33
C GLU A 225 14.59 9.25 17.18
N PRO A 226 14.72 8.52 16.06
CA PRO A 226 13.74 8.56 14.99
C PRO A 226 12.35 8.14 15.47
N VAL A 227 11.30 8.68 14.85
CA VAL A 227 9.91 8.37 15.20
C VAL A 227 9.05 8.23 13.97
N LEU A 228 8.14 7.27 13.99
CA LEU A 228 6.97 7.23 13.10
C LEU A 228 5.75 7.63 13.95
N SER A 229 5.00 8.64 13.53
CA SER A 229 3.78 9.06 14.22
C SER A 229 2.65 8.05 14.06
N LEU A 230 1.68 8.08 14.98
CA LEU A 230 0.32 7.60 14.68
C LEU A 230 -0.28 8.46 13.55
N ALA A 231 -1.36 8.00 12.89
CA ALA A 231 -2.03 8.88 11.95
C ALA A 231 -2.69 10.04 12.71
N PHE A 232 -2.54 11.26 12.17
CA PHE A 232 -3.00 12.48 12.77
C PHE A 232 -3.46 13.47 11.70
N ARG A 233 -4.19 14.48 12.13
CA ARG A 233 -4.60 15.60 11.27
C ARG A 233 -3.43 16.56 11.11
N ALA A 234 -2.80 16.57 9.94
CA ALA A 234 -1.65 17.43 9.66
C ALA A 234 -2.08 18.89 9.39
N VAL A 235 -1.14 19.84 9.55
CA VAL A 235 -1.41 21.28 9.33
C VAL A 235 -1.76 21.59 7.87
N GLU A 236 -1.34 20.70 6.98
CA GLU A 236 -1.64 20.65 5.55
C GLU A 236 -3.11 20.29 5.26
N GLY A 237 -3.91 19.98 6.29
CA GLY A 237 -5.35 19.84 6.14
C GLY A 237 -5.82 18.47 5.65
N PHE A 238 -5.07 17.41 5.95
CA PHE A 238 -5.49 16.02 5.72
C PHE A 238 -4.92 15.08 6.78
N ASP A 239 -5.49 13.88 6.86
CA ASP A 239 -4.99 12.85 7.77
C ASP A 239 -3.75 12.20 7.16
N ALA A 240 -2.69 12.08 7.96
CA ALA A 240 -1.36 11.68 7.52
C ALA A 240 -0.59 10.99 8.65
N ALA A 241 0.57 10.42 8.32
CA ALA A 241 1.58 10.00 9.28
C ALA A 241 2.92 10.64 8.92
N ALA A 242 3.74 10.95 9.91
CA ALA A 242 5.05 11.56 9.73
C ALA A 242 6.15 10.63 10.22
N LEU A 243 7.16 10.40 9.38
CA LEU A 243 8.42 9.80 9.78
C LEU A 243 9.41 10.93 10.01
N GLN A 244 10.04 10.98 11.18
CA GLN A 244 10.99 12.04 11.53
C GLN A 244 12.31 11.48 12.04
N TRP A 245 13.40 12.13 11.64
CA TRP A 245 14.76 11.83 12.08
C TRP A 245 15.41 13.05 12.74
N PRO A 246 16.05 12.89 13.91
CA PRO A 246 16.77 13.97 14.56
C PRO A 246 18.00 14.39 13.74
N ILE A 247 18.20 15.70 13.59
CA ILE A 247 19.41 16.28 12.98
C ILE A 247 20.33 16.71 14.12
N PHE A 248 21.52 16.11 14.18
CA PHE A 248 22.54 16.50 15.15
C PHE A 248 23.57 17.42 14.49
N ALA A 249 23.86 18.56 15.11
CA ALA A 249 24.98 19.39 14.70
C ALA A 249 26.31 18.62 14.84
N PRO A 250 27.41 19.05 14.19
CA PRO A 250 28.70 18.34 14.27
C PRO A 250 29.25 18.22 15.71
N GLY A 251 28.76 19.03 16.64
CA GLY A 251 29.07 18.95 18.07
C GLY A 251 28.30 17.88 18.85
N GLY A 252 27.38 17.15 18.19
CA GLY A 252 26.53 16.11 18.80
C GLY A 252 25.27 16.65 19.49
N GLU A 253 25.02 17.95 19.45
CA GLU A 253 23.80 18.56 19.98
C GLU A 253 22.67 18.47 18.95
N LEU A 254 21.45 18.20 19.40
CA LEU A 254 20.27 18.24 18.55
C LEU A 254 20.09 19.66 17.98
N SER A 255 19.97 19.76 16.66
CA SER A 255 19.78 21.02 15.93
C SER A 255 18.36 21.19 15.40
N GLY A 256 17.56 20.12 15.38
CA GLY A 256 16.22 20.05 14.80
C GLY A 256 15.90 18.64 14.33
N SER A 257 14.96 18.50 13.40
CA SER A 257 14.65 17.23 12.75
C SER A 257 14.40 17.41 11.25
N VAL A 258 14.50 16.32 10.50
CA VAL A 258 13.95 16.20 9.14
C VAL A 258 12.71 15.30 9.22
N SER A 259 11.65 15.69 8.51
CA SER A 259 10.36 15.03 8.53
C SER A 259 9.92 14.72 7.11
N MET A 260 9.26 13.59 6.92
CA MET A 260 8.53 13.23 5.70
C MET A 260 7.09 12.93 6.07
N LEU A 261 6.16 13.67 5.47
CA LEU A 261 4.74 13.48 5.66
C LEU A 261 4.20 12.52 4.58
N VAL A 262 3.52 11.46 4.98
CA VAL A 262 2.91 10.48 4.06
C VAL A 262 1.42 10.33 4.31
N ARG A 263 0.66 9.95 3.29
CA ARG A 263 -0.70 9.44 3.45
C ARG A 263 -0.67 7.92 3.55
N PRO A 264 -0.96 7.31 4.72
CA PRO A 264 -0.90 5.87 4.90
C PRO A 264 -1.76 5.12 3.87
N GLY A 265 -2.99 5.56 3.63
CA GLY A 265 -3.89 4.93 2.65
C GLY A 265 -3.30 4.85 1.25
N SER A 266 -2.77 5.96 0.71
CA SER A 266 -2.15 6.00 -0.63
C SER A 266 -0.87 5.16 -0.72
N LEU A 267 -0.04 5.21 0.33
CA LEU A 267 1.15 4.37 0.44
C LEU A 267 0.78 2.88 0.41
N LEU A 268 -0.17 2.49 1.24
CA LEU A 268 -0.57 1.10 1.41
C LEU A 268 -1.25 0.56 0.17
N ALA A 269 -2.18 1.31 -0.43
CA ALA A 269 -2.86 0.94 -1.67
C ALA A 269 -1.88 0.60 -2.81
N THR A 270 -0.85 1.42 -3.01
CA THR A 270 0.18 1.14 -4.03
C THR A 270 0.88 -0.21 -3.82
N LEU A 271 1.13 -0.56 -2.56
CA LEU A 271 1.84 -1.79 -2.21
C LEU A 271 0.90 -3.00 -2.19
N ILE A 272 -0.37 -2.78 -1.88
CA ILE A 272 -1.36 -3.84 -1.68
C ILE A 272 -2.07 -4.19 -2.98
N GLU A 273 -2.58 -3.22 -3.72
CA GLU A 273 -3.43 -3.46 -4.88
C GLU A 273 -2.78 -4.35 -5.96
N PRO A 274 -1.50 -4.15 -6.36
CA PRO A 274 -0.86 -5.01 -7.34
C PRO A 274 -0.72 -6.46 -6.88
N GLU A 275 -0.50 -6.67 -5.59
CA GLU A 275 -0.27 -7.99 -4.99
C GLU A 275 -1.57 -8.79 -4.83
N VAL A 276 -2.71 -8.12 -4.71
CA VAL A 276 -4.03 -8.76 -4.50
C VAL A 276 -4.91 -8.72 -5.75
N GLN A 277 -4.46 -8.10 -6.83
CA GLN A 277 -5.23 -8.01 -8.07
C GLN A 277 -5.56 -9.40 -8.62
N GLY A 278 -6.87 -9.69 -8.76
CA GLY A 278 -7.36 -10.96 -9.28
C GLY A 278 -7.41 -12.11 -8.27
N PHE A 279 -7.01 -11.88 -7.02
CA PHE A 279 -7.18 -12.82 -5.92
C PHE A 279 -8.51 -12.58 -5.19
N PRO A 280 -9.20 -13.64 -4.72
CA PRO A 280 -10.47 -13.52 -3.99
C PRO A 280 -10.23 -13.21 -2.51
N VAL A 281 -9.42 -12.19 -2.23
CA VAL A 281 -9.09 -11.71 -0.87
C VAL A 281 -9.27 -10.21 -0.80
N ASP A 282 -9.64 -9.72 0.38
CA ASP A 282 -9.66 -8.31 0.69
C ASP A 282 -8.59 -8.04 1.77
N VAL A 283 -7.94 -6.88 1.70
CA VAL A 283 -6.87 -6.49 2.63
C VAL A 283 -7.20 -5.16 3.23
N TRP A 284 -7.07 -5.05 4.54
CA TRP A 284 -7.24 -3.80 5.27
C TRP A 284 -6.13 -3.66 6.30
N VAL A 285 -5.85 -2.42 6.69
CA VAL A 285 -4.76 -2.09 7.60
C VAL A 285 -5.27 -1.15 8.67
N MET A 286 -4.97 -1.45 9.94
CA MET A 286 -5.32 -0.57 11.05
C MET A 286 -4.18 -0.33 12.02
N GLN A 287 -4.24 0.80 12.72
CA GLN A 287 -3.44 1.04 13.91
C GLN A 287 -3.98 0.23 15.10
N PRO A 288 -3.15 -0.07 16.13
CA PRO A 288 -3.59 -0.76 17.34
C PRO A 288 -4.69 -0.04 18.13
N ASP A 289 -4.86 1.27 17.95
CA ASP A 289 -5.96 2.04 18.55
C ASP A 289 -7.29 1.90 17.78
N GLY A 290 -7.31 1.13 16.69
CA GLY A 290 -8.47 0.82 15.87
C GLY A 290 -8.67 1.75 14.67
N LEU A 291 -7.83 2.77 14.45
CA LEU A 291 -7.97 3.62 13.26
C LEU A 291 -7.61 2.84 11.98
N ILE A 292 -8.53 2.78 11.03
CA ILE A 292 -8.34 2.12 9.74
C ILE A 292 -7.58 3.04 8.79
N LEU A 293 -6.39 2.60 8.38
CA LEU A 293 -5.48 3.34 7.51
C LEU A 293 -5.72 3.05 6.02
N TYR A 294 -6.20 1.85 5.71
CA TYR A 294 -6.46 1.38 4.36
C TYR A 294 -7.54 0.29 4.39
N ASP A 295 -8.44 0.35 3.42
CA ASP A 295 -9.48 -0.65 3.15
C ASP A 295 -9.89 -0.56 1.65
N PRO A 296 -10.25 -1.66 0.96
CA PRO A 296 -10.83 -1.61 -0.38
C PRO A 296 -12.14 -0.81 -0.46
N ASP A 297 -12.90 -0.71 0.64
CA ASP A 297 -14.08 0.12 0.76
C ASP A 297 -13.68 1.47 1.38
N VAL A 298 -13.56 2.51 0.53
CA VAL A 298 -13.08 3.85 0.93
C VAL A 298 -13.91 4.50 2.03
N GLU A 299 -15.15 4.05 2.23
CA GLU A 299 -16.02 4.48 3.31
C GLU A 299 -15.53 4.05 4.70
N GLU A 300 -14.63 3.06 4.80
CA GLU A 300 -14.04 2.59 6.06
C GLU A 300 -12.74 3.31 6.43
N ILE A 301 -12.02 3.87 5.45
CA ILE A 301 -10.75 4.56 5.68
C ILE A 301 -10.95 5.79 6.59
N GLY A 302 -10.14 5.89 7.64
CA GLY A 302 -10.21 6.97 8.62
C GLY A 302 -11.28 6.78 9.70
N ARG A 303 -12.07 5.69 9.65
CA ARG A 303 -12.94 5.30 10.75
C ARG A 303 -12.14 4.54 11.81
N ASN A 304 -12.63 4.58 13.04
CA ASN A 304 -12.04 3.84 14.14
C ASN A 304 -12.94 2.66 14.52
N LEU A 305 -12.39 1.45 14.45
CA LEU A 305 -13.09 0.18 14.67
C LEU A 305 -13.80 0.12 16.03
N PHE A 306 -13.24 0.75 17.06
CA PHE A 306 -13.74 0.63 18.43
C PHE A 306 -14.69 1.76 18.84
N THR A 307 -14.69 2.88 18.12
CA THR A 307 -15.41 4.09 18.53
C THR A 307 -16.43 4.57 17.50
N ASP A 308 -16.32 4.17 16.24
CA ASP A 308 -17.30 4.52 15.22
C ASP A 308 -18.58 3.67 15.38
N PRO A 309 -19.78 4.30 15.45
CA PRO A 309 -21.05 3.60 15.57
C PRO A 309 -21.35 2.58 14.46
N LEU A 310 -20.67 2.67 13.30
CA LEU A 310 -20.76 1.66 12.24
C LEU A 310 -20.48 0.23 12.74
N TYR A 311 -19.53 0.09 13.64
CA TYR A 311 -19.04 -1.22 14.10
C TYR A 311 -19.76 -1.73 15.35
N GLU A 312 -20.48 -0.88 16.09
CA GLU A 312 -21.21 -1.24 17.31
C GLU A 312 -22.15 -2.47 17.14
N PRO A 313 -22.88 -2.63 16.02
CA PRO A 313 -23.76 -3.78 15.81
C PRO A 313 -23.04 -5.12 15.57
N PHE A 314 -21.70 -5.14 15.45
CA PHE A 314 -20.90 -6.30 15.06
C PHE A 314 -19.95 -6.75 16.20
N PRO A 315 -20.47 -7.35 17.29
CA PRO A 315 -19.66 -7.70 18.46
C PRO A 315 -18.55 -8.72 18.18
N GLU A 316 -18.73 -9.61 17.20
CA GLU A 316 -17.69 -10.57 16.77
C GLU A 316 -16.51 -9.85 16.12
N LEU A 317 -16.78 -8.86 15.26
CA LEU A 317 -15.76 -8.00 14.67
C LEU A 317 -15.03 -7.19 15.75
N LEU A 318 -15.77 -6.60 16.71
CA LEU A 318 -15.15 -5.83 17.79
C LEU A 318 -14.24 -6.70 18.68
N ALA A 319 -14.67 -7.94 18.98
CA ALA A 319 -13.87 -8.89 19.74
C ALA A 319 -12.59 -9.28 18.99
N LEU A 320 -12.69 -9.65 17.71
CA LEU A 320 -11.52 -9.96 16.90
C LEU A 320 -10.62 -8.73 16.69
N GLY A 321 -11.21 -7.55 16.50
CA GLY A 321 -10.48 -6.29 16.40
C GLY A 321 -9.60 -6.04 17.62
N ALA A 322 -10.10 -6.32 18.83
CA ALA A 322 -9.30 -6.22 20.04
C ALA A 322 -8.14 -7.24 20.08
N GLU A 323 -8.33 -8.45 19.54
CA GLU A 323 -7.26 -9.44 19.39
C GLU A 323 -6.21 -9.00 18.37
N ILE A 324 -6.63 -8.45 17.21
CA ILE A 324 -5.72 -7.93 16.19
C ILE A 324 -4.91 -6.75 16.74
N ALA A 325 -5.54 -5.85 17.50
CA ALA A 325 -4.87 -4.74 18.14
C ALA A 325 -3.80 -5.21 19.15
N ALA A 326 -4.14 -6.19 19.99
CA ALA A 326 -3.28 -6.65 21.08
C ALA A 326 -2.13 -7.57 20.64
N ASN A 327 -2.27 -8.30 19.54
CA ASN A 327 -1.31 -9.33 19.13
C ASN A 327 -0.64 -8.98 17.79
N ALA A 328 0.67 -9.18 17.71
CA ALA A 328 1.45 -8.82 16.51
C ALA A 328 1.08 -9.67 15.27
N SER A 329 0.54 -10.87 15.48
CA SER A 329 0.04 -11.74 14.42
C SER A 329 -1.02 -12.68 14.96
N GLY A 330 -1.82 -13.26 14.07
CA GLY A 330 -2.80 -14.28 14.43
C GLY A 330 -3.79 -14.58 13.32
N THR A 331 -4.84 -15.30 13.69
CA THR A 331 -5.97 -15.63 12.83
C THR A 331 -7.28 -15.64 13.60
N GLY A 332 -8.39 -15.42 12.90
CA GLY A 332 -9.73 -15.53 13.46
C GLY A 332 -10.79 -15.45 12.37
N SER A 333 -12.05 -15.33 12.76
CA SER A 333 -13.15 -15.08 11.85
C SER A 333 -14.14 -14.10 12.46
N TYR A 334 -14.87 -13.41 11.60
CA TYR A 334 -15.88 -12.44 12.00
C TYR A 334 -16.93 -12.27 10.90
N THR A 335 -18.09 -11.76 11.29
CA THR A 335 -19.13 -11.33 10.33
C THR A 335 -19.09 -9.82 10.19
N PHE A 336 -18.98 -9.33 8.96
CA PHE A 336 -19.12 -7.91 8.63
C PHE A 336 -19.61 -7.74 7.19
N LEU A 337 -19.83 -6.50 6.75
CA LEU A 337 -20.18 -6.21 5.37
C LEU A 337 -19.09 -6.70 4.42
N GLY A 338 -19.51 -7.40 3.37
CA GLY A 338 -18.66 -7.72 2.24
C GLY A 338 -18.42 -6.48 1.38
N ARG A 339 -17.49 -6.61 0.43
CA ARG A 339 -17.07 -5.52 -0.46
C ARG A 339 -18.25 -4.74 -1.05
N GLY A 340 -18.16 -3.42 -1.04
CA GLY A 340 -19.23 -2.50 -1.43
C GLY A 340 -20.30 -2.30 -0.35
N MET A 341 -20.04 -2.77 0.88
CA MET A 341 -20.80 -2.44 2.09
C MET A 341 -22.32 -2.73 2.04
N SER A 342 -22.70 -3.79 1.31
CA SER A 342 -24.10 -4.07 0.96
C SER A 342 -24.74 -5.23 1.72
N VAL A 343 -23.99 -6.30 1.99
CA VAL A 343 -24.49 -7.53 2.63
C VAL A 343 -23.45 -8.05 3.61
N SER A 344 -23.87 -8.53 4.78
CA SER A 344 -22.99 -9.17 5.75
C SER A 344 -22.53 -10.56 5.27
N VAL A 345 -21.24 -10.83 5.41
CA VAL A 345 -20.58 -12.09 5.04
C VAL A 345 -19.67 -12.55 6.17
N GLU A 346 -19.45 -13.86 6.28
CA GLU A 346 -18.45 -14.41 7.18
C GLU A 346 -17.07 -14.34 6.51
N LYS A 347 -16.12 -13.70 7.20
CA LYS A 347 -14.73 -13.53 6.76
C LYS A 347 -13.82 -14.33 7.69
N SER A 348 -12.92 -15.13 7.12
CA SER A 348 -11.70 -15.56 7.83
C SER A 348 -10.67 -14.45 7.71
N ALA A 349 -9.87 -14.26 8.74
CA ALA A 349 -8.87 -13.21 8.84
C ALA A 349 -7.52 -13.79 9.28
N TYR A 350 -6.46 -13.27 8.70
CA TYR A 350 -5.09 -13.48 9.12
C TYR A 350 -4.41 -12.13 9.20
N TRP A 351 -3.61 -11.91 10.24
CA TRP A 351 -2.89 -10.64 10.37
C TRP A 351 -1.44 -10.81 10.78
N MET A 352 -0.65 -9.83 10.39
CA MET A 352 0.73 -9.63 10.82
C MET A 352 0.97 -8.14 11.07
N THR A 353 2.11 -7.82 11.67
CA THR A 353 2.50 -6.46 12.01
C THR A 353 3.65 -6.00 11.12
N VAL A 354 3.56 -4.74 10.71
CA VAL A 354 4.65 -3.94 10.15
C VAL A 354 4.78 -2.67 11.00
N GLY A 355 5.93 -2.04 11.03
CA GLY A 355 6.09 -0.83 11.83
C GLY A 355 7.50 -0.27 11.83
N LEU A 356 7.63 0.93 12.39
CA LEU A 356 8.91 1.60 12.63
C LEU A 356 8.84 2.33 13.96
N HIS A 357 9.97 2.36 14.68
CA HIS A 357 10.18 3.22 15.85
C HIS A 357 9.07 3.16 16.90
N GLY A 358 8.62 1.94 17.19
CA GLY A 358 7.57 1.66 18.18
C GLY A 358 6.14 1.97 17.74
N THR A 359 5.93 2.40 16.49
CA THR A 359 4.60 2.56 15.90
C THR A 359 4.32 1.40 14.94
N ASP A 360 3.30 0.62 15.30
CA ASP A 360 2.88 -0.58 14.58
C ASP A 360 1.62 -0.33 13.74
N TRP A 361 1.52 -1.02 12.60
CA TRP A 361 0.32 -1.21 11.81
C TRP A 361 0.01 -2.71 11.67
N ARG A 362 -1.27 -3.07 11.77
CA ARG A 362 -1.77 -4.44 11.60
C ARG A 362 -2.25 -4.61 10.16
N VAL A 363 -1.58 -5.45 9.39
CA VAL A 363 -1.95 -5.80 8.02
C VAL A 363 -2.83 -7.05 8.08
N VAL A 364 -4.08 -6.93 7.63
CA VAL A 364 -5.09 -7.99 7.74
C VAL A 364 -5.52 -8.44 6.36
N VAL A 365 -5.37 -9.73 6.07
CA VAL A 365 -5.90 -10.38 4.87
C VAL A 365 -7.17 -11.13 5.26
N THR A 366 -8.22 -10.95 4.47
CA THR A 366 -9.51 -11.60 4.69
C THR A 366 -9.98 -12.37 3.46
N GLN A 367 -10.69 -13.47 3.71
CA GLN A 367 -11.35 -14.27 2.68
C GLN A 367 -12.80 -14.54 3.10
N VAL A 368 -13.73 -14.41 2.15
CA VAL A 368 -15.13 -14.78 2.39
C VAL A 368 -15.24 -16.31 2.47
N VAL A 369 -15.68 -16.82 3.62
CA VAL A 369 -15.81 -18.25 3.91
C VAL A 369 -17.20 -18.77 3.56
N ALA A 370 -18.22 -17.97 3.80
CA ALA A 370 -19.61 -18.26 3.44
C ALA A 370 -20.31 -17.01 2.93
N GLY A 371 -20.93 -17.14 1.75
CA GLY A 371 -21.93 -16.17 1.30
C GLY A 371 -23.24 -16.46 2.00
N ASP A 372 -23.80 -15.44 2.66
CA ASP A 372 -25.08 -15.47 3.38
C ASP A 372 -25.03 -16.12 4.78
N ALA A 373 -24.14 -15.63 5.65
CA ALA A 373 -24.14 -15.95 7.07
C ALA A 373 -25.43 -15.40 7.73
N SER A 374 -26.36 -16.30 8.09
CA SER A 374 -27.71 -15.92 8.49
C SER A 374 -27.78 -15.16 9.82
N ALA A 375 -28.49 -14.02 9.82
CA ALA A 375 -29.50 -13.55 10.81
C ALA A 375 -29.60 -12.01 10.85
N VAL A 376 -28.59 -11.30 10.35
CA VAL A 376 -28.55 -9.83 10.30
C VAL A 376 -28.18 -9.41 8.88
N HIS A 377 -29.14 -9.46 7.96
CA HIS A 377 -29.03 -8.69 6.72
C HIS A 377 -29.13 -7.22 7.13
N ARG A 378 -27.99 -6.54 7.20
CA ARG A 378 -27.96 -5.10 7.32
C ARG A 378 -26.92 -4.53 6.37
N GLY A 379 -27.34 -4.05 5.20
CA GLY A 379 -26.51 -3.14 4.42
C GLY A 379 -26.33 -1.80 5.15
N LEU A 380 -25.44 -0.91 4.68
CA LEU A 380 -25.24 0.43 5.28
C LEU A 380 -26.56 1.13 5.63
N SER A 381 -27.51 1.15 4.69
CA SER A 381 -28.83 1.78 4.86
C SER A 381 -29.65 1.19 6.00
N GLU A 382 -29.52 -0.11 6.24
CA GLU A 382 -30.24 -0.82 7.32
C GLU A 382 -29.55 -0.66 8.67
N LEU A 383 -28.27 -0.25 8.68
CA LEU A 383 -27.54 0.24 9.87
C LEU A 383 -27.80 1.73 10.15
N GLY A 384 -28.62 2.40 9.34
CA GLY A 384 -28.84 3.84 9.44
C GLY A 384 -27.67 4.69 8.94
N LEU A 385 -26.74 4.07 8.20
CA LEU A 385 -25.59 4.73 7.59
C LEU A 385 -25.79 4.86 6.08
N LEU A 386 -25.17 5.88 5.51
CA LEU A 386 -25.31 6.20 4.10
C LEU A 386 -23.92 6.11 3.46
N THR A 387 -23.85 5.63 2.22
CA THR A 387 -22.67 5.85 1.38
C THR A 387 -22.44 7.34 1.22
N THR A 388 -21.23 7.78 0.87
CA THR A 388 -20.96 9.20 0.60
C THR A 388 -21.96 9.79 -0.41
N GLU A 389 -22.33 9.03 -1.44
CA GLU A 389 -23.35 9.41 -2.43
C GLU A 389 -24.73 9.57 -1.80
N ALA A 390 -25.18 8.61 -0.99
CA ALA A 390 -26.48 8.67 -0.34
C ALA A 390 -26.53 9.76 0.74
N ALA A 391 -25.43 9.98 1.48
CA ALA A 391 -25.30 11.04 2.47
C ALA A 391 -25.36 12.41 1.79
N LEU A 392 -24.64 12.60 0.69
CA LEU A 392 -24.66 13.85 -0.07
C LEU A 392 -26.04 14.13 -0.66
N ASN A 393 -26.71 13.10 -1.19
CA ASN A 393 -28.09 13.24 -1.66
C ASN A 393 -29.06 13.60 -0.53
N ALA A 394 -28.91 13.01 0.67
CA ALA A 394 -29.71 13.38 1.82
C ALA A 394 -29.43 14.83 2.27
N LEU A 395 -28.18 15.28 2.19
CA LEU A 395 -27.79 16.65 2.48
C LEU A 395 -28.46 17.66 1.53
N THR A 396 -28.46 17.39 0.22
CA THR A 396 -29.08 18.30 -0.76
C THR A 396 -30.61 18.29 -0.74
N GLN A 397 -31.21 17.23 -0.20
CA GLN A 397 -32.67 17.13 0.02
C GLN A 397 -33.11 17.69 1.37
N ASN A 398 -32.19 17.91 2.31
CA ASN A 398 -32.50 18.53 3.60
C ASN A 398 -32.79 20.01 3.39
N GLU A 399 -33.96 20.48 3.83
CA GLU A 399 -34.38 21.88 3.71
C GLU A 399 -33.36 22.89 4.26
N GLU A 400 -32.53 22.54 5.25
CA GLU A 400 -31.59 23.49 5.84
C GLU A 400 -30.54 24.04 4.86
N LEU A 401 -29.95 23.20 4.01
CA LEU A 401 -28.85 23.62 3.13
C LEU A 401 -29.34 24.51 1.97
N PRO A 402 -30.37 24.13 1.19
CA PRO A 402 -30.95 24.99 0.18
C PRO A 402 -31.46 26.31 0.75
N HIS A 403 -32.10 26.31 1.93
CA HIS A 403 -32.56 27.55 2.55
C HIS A 403 -31.40 28.47 2.96
N ALA A 404 -30.32 27.93 3.53
CA ALA A 404 -29.15 28.72 3.88
C ALA A 404 -28.48 29.34 2.66
N ILE A 405 -28.35 28.59 1.57
CA ILE A 405 -27.77 29.07 0.30
C ILE A 405 -28.67 30.12 -0.36
N ALA A 406 -29.99 29.87 -0.44
CA ALA A 406 -30.94 30.82 -1.01
C ALA A 406 -31.05 32.11 -0.19
N ALA A 407 -30.79 32.06 1.11
CA ALA A 407 -30.72 33.23 1.99
C ALA A 407 -29.35 33.95 1.96
N GLU A 408 -28.40 33.48 1.16
CA GLU A 408 -27.01 33.96 1.12
C GLU A 408 -26.31 33.90 2.49
N ASP A 409 -26.73 32.98 3.37
CA ASP A 409 -26.15 32.81 4.71
C ASP A 409 -24.90 31.91 4.63
N ARG A 410 -23.76 32.55 4.32
CA ARG A 410 -22.46 31.87 4.23
C ARG A 410 -22.09 31.14 5.51
N ASN A 411 -22.36 31.72 6.68
CA ASN A 411 -21.95 31.14 7.96
C ASN A 411 -22.73 29.86 8.26
N LYS A 412 -24.05 29.88 8.06
CA LYS A 412 -24.89 28.69 8.22
C LYS A 412 -24.55 27.64 7.18
N THR A 413 -24.35 28.02 5.91
CA THR A 413 -23.94 27.09 4.85
C THR A 413 -22.64 26.39 5.20
N LEU A 414 -21.60 27.15 5.58
CA LEU A 414 -20.31 26.58 5.97
C LEU A 414 -20.41 25.68 7.20
N SER A 415 -21.22 26.05 8.20
CA SER A 415 -21.47 25.21 9.38
C SER A 415 -22.12 23.87 9.01
N ILE A 416 -23.02 23.83 8.04
CA ILE A 416 -23.63 22.58 7.56
C ILE A 416 -22.57 21.73 6.84
N LEU A 417 -21.76 22.33 5.97
CA LEU A 417 -20.68 21.61 5.27
C LEU A 417 -19.64 21.04 6.25
N GLN A 418 -19.30 21.78 7.31
CA GLN A 418 -18.42 21.31 8.38
C GLN A 418 -18.99 20.10 9.13
N GLN A 419 -20.29 20.14 9.47
CA GLN A 419 -20.96 19.02 10.13
C GLN A 419 -20.99 17.79 9.22
N PHE A 420 -21.27 17.98 7.94
CA PHE A 420 -21.24 16.89 6.96
C PHE A 420 -19.84 16.28 6.85
N TYR A 421 -18.81 17.12 6.74
CA TYR A 421 -17.42 16.67 6.67
C TYR A 421 -17.02 15.87 7.91
N ALA A 422 -17.36 16.36 9.11
CA ALA A 422 -17.05 15.67 10.37
C ALA A 422 -17.79 14.32 10.51
N ALA A 423 -18.99 14.19 9.92
CA ALA A 423 -19.79 12.97 9.96
C ALA A 423 -19.37 11.94 8.89
N ASN A 424 -18.52 12.32 7.93
CA ASN A 424 -18.06 11.45 6.84
C ASN A 424 -16.52 11.46 6.79
N PRO A 425 -15.86 10.63 7.64
CA PRO A 425 -14.41 10.48 7.63
C PRO A 425 -13.86 10.07 6.25
N GLY A 426 -12.61 10.43 5.97
CA GLY A 426 -11.95 10.13 4.69
C GLY A 426 -12.26 11.12 3.55
N LEU A 427 -13.14 12.10 3.76
CA LEU A 427 -13.33 13.19 2.80
C LEU A 427 -12.08 14.10 2.76
N TYR A 428 -11.67 14.46 1.56
CA TYR A 428 -10.67 15.51 1.32
C TYR A 428 -11.29 16.90 1.41
N ALA A 429 -12.47 17.08 0.81
CA ALA A 429 -13.24 18.32 0.86
C ALA A 429 -14.72 18.09 0.56
N ILE A 430 -15.57 19.02 0.98
CA ILE A 430 -16.93 19.23 0.48
C ILE A 430 -17.09 20.69 0.04
N GLN A 431 -17.66 20.92 -1.14
CA GLN A 431 -17.73 22.23 -1.78
C GLN A 431 -19.11 22.50 -2.37
N TRP A 432 -19.48 23.77 -2.44
CA TRP A 432 -20.66 24.24 -3.16
C TRP A 432 -20.25 25.08 -4.37
N ALA A 433 -20.75 24.71 -5.55
CA ALA A 433 -20.67 25.52 -6.75
C ALA A 433 -22.06 25.98 -7.18
N ASP A 434 -22.19 27.25 -7.53
CA ASP A 434 -23.46 27.82 -7.96
C ASP A 434 -23.87 27.35 -9.38
N ALA A 435 -25.07 27.71 -9.83
CA ALA A 435 -25.55 27.37 -11.18
C ALA A 435 -24.66 27.93 -12.32
N SER A 436 -23.83 28.93 -12.03
CA SER A 436 -22.82 29.47 -12.94
C SER A 436 -21.50 28.71 -12.89
N CYS A 437 -21.44 27.56 -12.22
CA CYS A 437 -20.26 26.72 -12.06
C CYS A 437 -19.09 27.48 -11.43
N ILE A 438 -19.42 28.46 -10.57
CA ILE A 438 -18.45 29.11 -9.70
C ILE A 438 -18.46 28.34 -8.39
N SER A 439 -17.37 27.63 -8.10
CA SER A 439 -17.15 27.04 -6.77
C SER A 439 -17.02 28.19 -5.78
N ARG A 440 -18.03 28.39 -4.94
CA ARG A 440 -18.12 29.57 -4.07
C ARG A 440 -17.22 29.41 -2.87
N PHE A 441 -17.34 28.30 -2.17
CA PHE A 441 -16.51 27.94 -1.02
C PHE A 441 -16.75 26.47 -0.66
N GLY A 442 -15.93 25.95 0.24
CA GLY A 442 -16.09 24.62 0.81
C GLY A 442 -15.37 24.47 2.14
N TYR A 443 -15.27 23.22 2.58
CA TYR A 443 -14.60 22.84 3.80
C TYR A 443 -13.82 21.52 3.61
N PRO A 444 -12.58 21.41 4.12
CA PRO A 444 -11.76 22.47 4.73
C PRO A 444 -11.42 23.58 3.73
N GLU A 445 -11.24 24.82 4.21
CA GLU A 445 -10.92 25.96 3.34
C GLU A 445 -9.64 25.73 2.54
N ALA A 446 -8.61 25.18 3.18
CA ALA A 446 -7.32 24.83 2.55
C ALA A 446 -7.45 23.85 1.36
N ASN A 447 -8.47 23.00 1.36
CA ASN A 447 -8.70 21.98 0.32
C ASN A 447 -9.80 22.38 -0.67
N SER A 448 -10.29 23.62 -0.57
CA SER A 448 -11.47 24.08 -1.32
C SER A 448 -11.12 25.27 -2.20
N LEU A 449 -11.57 25.22 -3.46
CA LEU A 449 -11.39 26.33 -4.38
C LEU A 449 -12.51 27.36 -4.16
N SER A 450 -12.17 28.50 -3.56
CA SER A 450 -13.11 29.60 -3.32
C SER A 450 -13.17 30.56 -4.50
N ASP A 451 -14.39 30.94 -4.89
CA ASP A 451 -14.74 31.73 -6.07
C ASP A 451 -14.04 31.29 -7.39
N PHE A 452 -13.81 29.99 -7.56
CA PHE A 452 -13.18 29.43 -8.74
C PHE A 452 -14.20 29.14 -9.84
N ASP A 453 -14.00 29.72 -11.02
CA ASP A 453 -14.86 29.50 -12.19
C ASP A 453 -14.41 28.26 -12.97
N CYS A 454 -15.14 27.16 -12.81
CA CYS A 454 -14.87 25.89 -13.49
C CYS A 454 -14.97 26.00 -15.02
N ARG A 455 -15.75 26.94 -15.58
CA ARG A 455 -15.87 27.09 -17.04
C ARG A 455 -14.63 27.72 -17.65
N THR A 456 -13.91 28.54 -16.90
CA THR A 456 -12.68 29.19 -17.37
C THR A 456 -11.42 28.45 -16.96
N GLY A 457 -11.43 27.79 -15.79
CA GLY A 457 -10.27 27.09 -15.24
C GLY A 457 -9.80 25.87 -16.05
N ARG A 458 -10.71 25.19 -16.78
CA ARG A 458 -10.42 24.07 -17.70
C ARG A 458 -9.50 22.97 -17.12
N THR A 459 -9.70 22.62 -15.85
CA THR A 459 -9.09 21.41 -15.28
C THR A 459 -9.91 20.18 -15.67
N PRO A 460 -9.33 18.96 -15.68
CA PRO A 460 -10.09 17.73 -15.93
C PRO A 460 -11.31 17.58 -15.01
N ALA A 461 -11.18 17.93 -13.73
CA ALA A 461 -12.31 17.96 -12.80
C ALA A 461 -13.36 19.02 -13.20
N SER A 462 -12.93 20.22 -13.60
CA SER A 462 -13.83 21.31 -13.99
C SER A 462 -14.70 20.94 -15.20
N GLU A 463 -14.15 20.25 -16.19
CA GLU A 463 -14.90 19.81 -17.36
C GLU A 463 -16.06 18.87 -16.96
N ARG A 464 -15.81 17.97 -16.01
CA ARG A 464 -16.80 17.03 -15.50
C ARG A 464 -17.84 17.73 -14.62
N LEU A 465 -17.44 18.70 -13.80
CA LEU A 465 -18.35 19.53 -13.00
C LEU A 465 -19.29 20.37 -13.88
N VAL A 466 -18.79 20.94 -14.99
CA VAL A 466 -19.64 21.67 -15.95
C VAL A 466 -20.71 20.75 -16.54
N VAL A 467 -20.33 19.53 -16.95
CA VAL A 467 -21.29 18.53 -17.43
C VAL A 467 -22.34 18.19 -16.37
N ALA A 468 -21.93 18.02 -15.11
CA ALA A 468 -22.85 17.73 -14.01
C ALA A 468 -23.86 18.89 -13.78
N ILE A 469 -23.40 20.15 -13.84
CA ILE A 469 -24.28 21.32 -13.73
C ILE A 469 -25.27 21.41 -14.89
N GLU A 470 -24.84 21.12 -16.11
CA GLU A 470 -25.70 21.17 -17.29
C GLU A 470 -26.74 20.05 -17.29
N ALA A 471 -26.34 18.84 -16.89
CA ALA A 471 -27.23 17.69 -16.75
C ALA A 471 -28.20 17.84 -15.57
N ARG A 472 -27.76 18.51 -14.49
CA ARG A 472 -28.47 18.63 -13.20
C ARG A 472 -28.83 17.28 -12.59
N GLU A 473 -27.96 16.30 -12.80
CA GLU A 473 -28.09 14.94 -12.31
C GLU A 473 -26.95 14.63 -11.33
N ALA A 474 -27.21 13.74 -10.37
CA ALA A 474 -26.17 13.23 -9.50
C ALA A 474 -25.19 12.38 -10.32
N THR A 475 -23.89 12.53 -10.04
CA THR A 475 -22.85 11.81 -10.77
C THR A 475 -21.62 11.60 -9.89
N SER A 476 -20.82 10.60 -10.21
CA SER A 476 -19.50 10.40 -9.61
C SER A 476 -18.45 10.11 -10.68
N PHE A 477 -17.22 10.58 -10.46
CA PHE A 477 -16.10 10.43 -11.38
C PHE A 477 -14.77 10.64 -10.67
N GLU A 478 -13.70 10.17 -11.28
CA GLU A 478 -12.33 10.45 -10.81
C GLU A 478 -11.66 11.47 -11.73
N ALA A 479 -10.92 12.40 -11.15
CA ALA A 479 -10.15 13.41 -11.89
C ALA A 479 -8.97 13.92 -11.06
N PRO A 480 -7.87 14.35 -11.71
CA PRO A 480 -6.77 15.01 -11.02
C PRO A 480 -7.20 16.38 -10.49
N LEU A 481 -6.75 16.69 -9.28
CA LEU A 481 -6.87 17.96 -8.60
C LEU A 481 -5.81 18.95 -9.12
N VAL A 482 -5.92 20.22 -8.76
CA VAL A 482 -5.00 21.28 -9.23
C VAL A 482 -3.57 21.02 -8.73
N GLU A 483 -3.47 20.48 -7.53
CA GLU A 483 -2.26 20.03 -6.86
C GLU A 483 -1.72 18.67 -7.39
N GLY A 484 -2.32 18.11 -8.44
CA GLY A 484 -1.85 16.91 -9.13
C GLY A 484 -2.28 15.57 -8.54
N LYS A 485 -2.95 15.57 -7.37
CA LYS A 485 -3.49 14.35 -6.74
C LYS A 485 -4.73 13.84 -7.47
N MET A 486 -4.99 12.54 -7.45
CA MET A 486 -6.27 12.00 -7.96
C MET A 486 -7.38 12.11 -6.91
N GLY A 487 -8.54 12.61 -7.32
CA GLY A 487 -9.72 12.72 -6.47
C GLY A 487 -10.93 12.01 -7.07
N ARG A 488 -11.68 11.27 -6.24
CA ARG A 488 -13.01 10.76 -6.52
C ARG A 488 -14.03 11.83 -6.10
N PHE A 489 -14.75 12.32 -7.08
CA PHE A 489 -15.82 13.30 -6.94
C PHE A 489 -17.16 12.59 -6.84
N VAL A 490 -17.96 13.01 -5.88
CA VAL A 490 -19.38 12.68 -5.79
C VAL A 490 -20.15 13.98 -5.84
N VAL A 491 -21.06 14.12 -6.79
CA VAL A 491 -21.73 15.38 -7.11
C VAL A 491 -23.23 15.18 -7.00
N ALA A 492 -23.91 16.10 -6.32
CA ALA A 492 -25.36 16.12 -6.20
C ALA A 492 -25.92 17.51 -6.59
N PRO A 493 -27.01 17.57 -7.38
CA PRO A 493 -27.68 18.82 -7.71
C PRO A 493 -28.42 19.38 -6.47
N LEU A 494 -28.44 20.70 -6.34
CA LEU A 494 -29.07 21.40 -5.22
C LEU A 494 -30.21 22.28 -5.73
N TYR A 495 -31.37 22.18 -5.07
CA TYR A 495 -32.57 22.94 -5.40
C TYR A 495 -33.21 23.55 -4.16
N ALA A 496 -33.74 24.77 -4.28
CA ALA A 496 -34.69 25.35 -3.33
C ALA A 496 -36.07 25.43 -4.00
N GLY A 497 -36.94 24.46 -3.69
CA GLY A 497 -38.17 24.26 -4.46
C GLY A 497 -37.85 23.90 -5.92
N ASP A 498 -38.35 24.70 -6.87
CA ASP A 498 -38.07 24.52 -8.31
C ASP A 498 -36.82 25.30 -8.78
N GLU A 499 -36.22 26.11 -7.91
CA GLU A 499 -35.04 26.91 -8.24
C GLU A 499 -33.76 26.08 -8.13
N TYR A 500 -32.99 26.01 -9.22
CA TYR A 500 -31.72 25.31 -9.26
C TYR A 500 -30.59 26.21 -8.73
N LEU A 501 -29.98 25.82 -7.62
CA LEU A 501 -28.94 26.59 -6.93
C LEU A 501 -27.51 26.19 -7.32
N GLY A 502 -27.35 25.10 -8.07
CA GLY A 502 -26.05 24.58 -8.50
C GLY A 502 -25.82 23.15 -8.03
N ILE A 503 -24.58 22.83 -7.65
CA ILE A 503 -24.18 21.51 -7.16
C ILE A 503 -23.45 21.61 -5.83
N VAL A 504 -23.60 20.57 -5.02
CA VAL A 504 -22.72 20.29 -3.89
C VAL A 504 -21.94 19.04 -4.25
N TYR A 505 -20.64 19.03 -3.98
CA TYR A 505 -19.80 17.88 -4.28
C TYR A 505 -18.78 17.61 -3.19
N THR A 506 -18.47 16.34 -3.00
CA THR A 506 -17.39 15.89 -2.13
C THR A 506 -16.22 15.41 -2.97
N ILE A 507 -15.02 15.51 -2.42
CA ILE A 507 -13.79 14.95 -2.96
C ILE A 507 -13.25 13.97 -1.92
N GLN A 508 -12.93 12.76 -2.34
CA GLN A 508 -12.08 11.82 -1.61
C GLN A 508 -10.81 11.63 -2.42
N LEU A 509 -9.63 11.59 -1.80
CA LEU A 509 -8.44 11.28 -2.58
C LEU A 509 -8.43 9.79 -2.92
N VAL A 510 -8.11 9.49 -4.17
CA VAL A 510 -7.85 8.11 -4.61
C VAL A 510 -6.35 7.86 -4.48
N ALA A 511 -6.01 6.64 -4.10
CA ALA A 511 -4.63 6.21 -3.98
C ALA A 511 -3.89 6.20 -5.33
#